data_AF-A0A7C1KWS7-F1
#
_entry.id   AF-A0A7C1KWS7-F1
#
_cell.length_a   1.000
_cell.length_b   1.000
_cell.length_c   1.000
_cell.angle_alpha   90.00
_cell.angle_beta   90.00
_cell.angle_gamma   90.00
#
_symmetry.space_group_name_H-M   'P 1'
#
loop_
_entity.id
_entity.type
_entity.pdbx_description
1 polymer ?
#
loop_
_entity_poly.entity_id
_entity_poly.type
_entity_poly.pdbx_seq_one_letter_code
_entity_poly.pdbx_strand_id
1 'polypeptide(L)'
;IFHFYLGDPVVMLQLHQDMTSEVIILGQKIDEGQQVQVVVPKGTWQGTCLREGGNFALMGTTMAPGFDFSDYVEGIRDSLIRQYPDQMEWIKKLTAP
;
A
#
# COMPACT_ATOMS: atom_id res chain seq x y z
N ILE A 1 2.82 -0.26 10.58
CA ILE A 1 4.18 -0.10 10.01
C ILE A 1 4.48 -1.32 9.16
N PHE A 2 4.78 -1.13 7.89
CA PHE A 2 5.28 -2.18 7.01
C PHE A 2 6.81 -2.19 7.06
N HIS A 3 7.39 -3.39 7.09
CA HIS A 3 8.82 -3.65 7.11
C HIS A 3 9.16 -4.54 5.93
N PHE A 4 10.06 -4.08 5.06
CA PHE A 4 10.57 -4.88 3.94
C PHE A 4 11.74 -5.74 4.42
N TYR A 5 11.67 -7.06 4.23
CA TYR A 5 12.72 -7.97 4.67
C TYR A 5 13.60 -8.46 3.52
N LEU A 6 13.00 -8.93 2.42
CA LEU A 6 13.71 -9.61 1.34
C LEU A 6 12.85 -9.65 0.06
N GLY A 7 13.49 -9.72 -1.10
CA GLY A 7 12.85 -10.02 -2.39
C GLY A 7 12.85 -8.81 -3.31
N ASP A 8 11.87 -8.79 -4.21
CA ASP A 8 11.70 -7.75 -5.21
C ASP A 8 10.94 -6.54 -4.65
N PRO A 9 11.19 -5.31 -5.17
CA PRO A 9 10.52 -4.11 -4.69
C PRO A 9 8.99 -4.20 -4.76
N VAL A 10 8.33 -3.70 -3.72
CA VAL A 10 6.86 -3.65 -3.61
C VAL A 10 6.40 -2.22 -3.80
N VAL A 11 5.40 -2.03 -4.65
CA VAL A 11 4.70 -0.75 -4.76
C VAL A 11 3.54 -0.73 -3.76
N MET A 12 3.44 0.32 -2.96
CA MET A 12 2.33 0.60 -2.07
C MET A 12 1.63 1.89 -2.49
N LEU A 13 0.32 1.81 -2.74
CA LEU A 13 -0.53 2.99 -2.84
C LEU A 13 -1.08 3.31 -1.44
N GLN A 14 -1.01 4.58 -1.05
CA GLN A 14 -1.74 5.12 0.10
C GLN A 14 -2.72 6.20 -0.38
N LEU A 15 -3.98 6.12 0.04
CA LEU A 15 -5.02 7.11 -0.21
C LEU A 15 -5.45 7.74 1.12
N HIS A 16 -5.11 9.00 1.31
CA HIS A 16 -5.28 9.72 2.58
C HIS A 16 -6.68 10.35 2.70
N GLN A 17 -7.11 10.58 3.94
CA GLN A 17 -8.44 11.12 4.24
C GLN A 17 -8.65 12.56 3.74
N ASP A 18 -7.57 13.30 3.47
CA ASP A 18 -7.60 14.64 2.89
C ASP A 18 -7.67 14.64 1.35
N MET A 19 -7.97 13.48 0.76
CA MET A 19 -8.05 13.23 -0.68
C MET A 19 -6.70 13.26 -1.41
N THR A 20 -5.59 13.42 -0.70
CA THR A 20 -4.25 13.24 -1.27
C THR A 20 -3.90 11.75 -1.37
N SER A 21 -2.86 11.44 -2.15
CA SER A 21 -2.39 10.08 -2.34
C SER A 21 -0.89 10.05 -2.58
N GLU A 22 -0.26 8.95 -2.22
CA GLU A 22 1.15 8.70 -2.53
C GLU A 22 1.38 7.27 -3.00
N VAL A 23 2.41 7.10 -3.84
CA VAL A 23 2.90 5.80 -4.31
C VAL A 23 4.32 5.62 -3.78
N ILE A 24 4.51 4.60 -2.96
CA ILE A 24 5.76 4.33 -2.26
C ILE A 24 6.36 3.04 -2.80
N ILE A 25 7.69 2.97 -2.91
CA ILE A 25 8.41 1.74 -3.26
C ILE A 25 9.09 1.21 -1.99
N LEU A 26 8.62 0.07 -1.49
CA LEU A 26 9.30 -0.68 -0.44
C LEU A 26 10.41 -1.55 -1.04
N GLY A 27 11.61 -1.49 -0.46
CA GLY A 27 12.77 -2.24 -0.90
C GLY A 27 14.06 -1.78 -0.23
N GLN A 28 15.19 -2.40 -0.60
CA GLN A 28 16.48 -2.20 0.08
C GLN A 28 17.38 -1.15 -0.58
N LYS A 29 17.05 -0.66 -1.79
CA LYS A 29 17.86 0.36 -2.47
C LYS A 29 17.52 1.78 -2.01
N ILE A 30 17.95 2.10 -0.81
CA ILE A 30 17.64 3.38 -0.13
C ILE A 30 18.20 4.58 -0.90
N ASP A 31 19.36 4.40 -1.53
CA ASP A 31 20.00 5.39 -2.41
C ASP A 31 19.19 5.68 -3.69
N GLU A 32 18.32 4.75 -4.11
CA GLU A 32 17.36 4.93 -5.20
C GLU A 32 15.98 5.39 -4.70
N GLY A 33 15.85 5.80 -3.43
CA GLY A 33 14.60 6.29 -2.84
C GLY A 33 13.62 5.21 -2.38
N GLN A 34 14.03 3.94 -2.37
CA GLN A 34 13.22 2.87 -1.78
C GLN A 34 13.20 2.96 -0.26
N GLN A 35 12.11 2.51 0.36
CA GLN A 35 11.93 2.56 1.80
C GLN A 35 11.91 1.15 2.40
N VAL A 36 12.80 0.89 3.36
CA VAL A 36 12.79 -0.40 4.09
C VAL A 36 11.67 -0.47 5.13
N GLN A 37 11.11 0.67 5.53
CA GLN A 37 10.01 0.78 6.48
C GLN A 37 9.05 1.89 6.06
N VAL A 38 7.75 1.63 6.13
CA VAL A 38 6.69 2.59 5.76
C VAL A 38 5.61 2.60 6.82
N VAL A 39 5.18 3.80 7.23
CA VAL A 39 4.02 3.99 8.10
C VAL A 39 2.80 4.25 7.22
N VAL A 40 1.70 3.53 7.48
CA VAL A 40 0.39 3.85 6.93
C VAL A 40 -0.41 4.53 8.05
N PRO A 41 -0.75 5.82 7.94
CA PRO A 41 -1.53 6.52 8.96
C PRO A 41 -2.93 5.90 9.13
N LYS A 42 -3.49 5.99 10.33
CA LYS A 42 -4.87 5.54 10.60
C LYS A 42 -5.85 6.18 9.62
N GLY A 43 -6.79 5.38 9.11
CA GLY A 43 -7.86 5.86 8.21
C GLY A 43 -7.41 6.04 6.76
N THR A 44 -6.18 5.67 6.42
CA THR A 44 -5.65 5.65 5.06
C THR A 44 -5.98 4.33 4.40
N TRP A 45 -6.49 4.36 3.16
CA TRP A 45 -6.57 3.12 2.37
C TRP A 45 -5.17 2.76 1.88
N GLN A 46 -4.81 1.48 1.97
CA GLN A 46 -3.53 1.00 1.48
C GLN A 46 -3.70 -0.27 0.66
N GLY A 47 -2.89 -0.41 -0.39
CA GLY A 47 -2.80 -1.63 -1.18
C GLY A 47 -1.40 -1.79 -1.76
N THR A 48 -0.93 -3.05 -1.82
CA THR A 48 0.43 -3.36 -2.26
C THR A 48 0.45 -4.39 -3.39
N CYS A 49 1.35 -4.22 -4.35
CA CYS A 49 1.69 -5.25 -5.33
C CYS A 49 3.20 -5.28 -5.59
N LEU A 50 3.72 -6.38 -6.09
CA LEU A 50 5.08 -6.41 -6.61
C LEU A 50 5.24 -5.36 -7.73
N ARG A 51 6.42 -4.76 -7.82
CA ARG A 51 6.79 -3.98 -9.00
C ARG A 51 6.76 -4.91 -10.22
N GLU A 52 6.46 -4.35 -11.39
CA GLU A 52 6.41 -5.11 -12.64
C GLU A 52 7.69 -5.94 -12.85
N GLY A 53 7.51 -7.21 -13.20
CA GLY A 53 8.60 -8.19 -13.34
C GLY A 53 9.09 -8.81 -12.02
N GLY A 54 8.60 -8.36 -10.86
CA GLY A 54 8.91 -8.98 -9.57
C GLY A 54 8.27 -10.36 -9.40
N ASN A 55 8.93 -11.23 -8.65
CA ASN A 55 8.52 -12.60 -8.39
C ASN A 55 8.00 -12.78 -6.96
N PHE A 56 8.75 -12.32 -5.96
CA PHE A 56 8.32 -12.45 -4.56
C PHE A 56 8.87 -11.31 -3.68
N ALA A 57 8.16 -11.04 -2.59
CA ALA A 57 8.64 -10.18 -1.52
C ALA A 57 8.21 -10.75 -0.17
N LEU A 58 9.11 -10.68 0.81
CA LEU A 58 8.85 -10.99 2.20
C LEU A 58 8.77 -9.67 2.97
N MET A 59 7.62 -9.44 3.59
CA MET A 59 7.35 -8.26 4.40
C MET A 59 6.75 -8.65 5.74
N GLY A 60 6.87 -7.75 6.72
CA GLY A 60 6.16 -7.83 7.99
C GLY A 60 5.33 -6.58 8.22
N THR A 61 4.23 -6.71 8.96
CA THR A 61 3.40 -5.57 9.35
C THR A 61 3.19 -5.57 10.85
N THR A 62 3.61 -4.48 11.48
CA THR A 62 3.38 -4.21 12.91
C THR A 62 2.22 -3.24 13.04
N MET A 63 1.17 -3.62 13.79
CA MET A 63 0.01 -2.78 14.09
C MET A 63 0.02 -2.37 15.56
N ALA A 64 -0.36 -1.12 15.84
CA ALA A 64 -0.56 -0.62 17.20
C ALA A 64 -1.76 0.35 17.23
N PRO A 65 -2.86 0.05 17.96
CA PRO A 65 -3.14 -1.20 18.70
C PRO A 65 -3.08 -2.47 17.82
N GLY A 66 -3.09 -3.64 18.47
CA GLY A 66 -3.06 -4.92 17.77
C GLY A 66 -4.21 -5.06 16.77
N PHE A 67 -4.01 -5.87 15.73
CA PHE A 67 -5.03 -6.10 14.70
C PHE A 67 -6.28 -6.78 15.29
N ASP A 68 -7.45 -6.27 14.90
CA ASP A 68 -8.76 -6.89 15.11
C ASP A 68 -9.54 -6.90 13.78
N PHE A 69 -10.33 -7.94 13.53
CA PHE A 69 -11.19 -8.02 12.35
C PHE A 69 -12.28 -6.95 12.36
N SER A 70 -12.70 -6.44 13.52
CA SER A 70 -13.64 -5.31 13.62
C SER A 70 -13.10 -4.03 13.00
N ASP A 71 -11.77 -3.90 12.90
CA ASP A 71 -11.09 -2.72 12.39
C ASP A 71 -10.73 -2.85 10.90
N TYR A 72 -10.94 -4.03 10.32
CA TYR A 72 -10.69 -4.29 8.91
C TYR A 72 -11.87 -3.82 8.06
N VAL A 73 -11.56 -3.01 7.05
CA VAL A 73 -12.52 -2.58 6.03
C VAL A 73 -11.92 -2.87 4.66
N GLU A 74 -12.70 -3.51 3.79
CA GLU A 74 -12.30 -3.79 2.42
C GLU A 74 -12.56 -2.59 1.51
N GLY A 75 -11.61 -2.29 0.63
CA GLY A 75 -11.70 -1.19 -0.33
C GLY A 75 -12.63 -1.54 -1.51
N ILE A 76 -13.77 -0.86 -1.62
CA ILE A 76 -14.70 -1.04 -2.74
C ILE A 76 -14.21 -0.23 -3.94
N ARG A 77 -13.80 -0.91 -5.03
CA ARG A 77 -13.23 -0.32 -6.26
C ARG A 77 -13.97 0.93 -6.74
N ASP A 78 -15.27 0.82 -7.01
CA ASP A 78 -16.05 1.93 -7.58
C ASP A 78 -16.19 3.11 -6.61
N SER A 79 -16.24 2.83 -5.30
CA SER A 79 -16.24 3.88 -4.28
C SER A 79 -14.91 4.63 -4.24
N LEU A 80 -13.81 3.88 -4.28
CA LEU A 80 -12.46 4.44 -4.26
C LEU A 80 -12.15 5.22 -5.54
N ILE A 81 -12.53 4.75 -6.73
CA ILE A 81 -12.31 5.48 -7.98
C ILE A 81 -13.09 6.80 -7.98
N ARG A 82 -14.32 6.83 -7.45
CA ARG A 82 -15.10 8.06 -7.32
C ARG A 82 -14.45 9.07 -6.38
N GLN A 83 -13.80 8.60 -5.32
CA GLN A 83 -13.10 9.45 -4.35
C GLN A 83 -11.73 9.91 -4.89
N TYR A 84 -10.95 9.00 -5.47
CA TYR A 84 -9.57 9.24 -5.91
C TYR A 84 -9.42 8.94 -7.42
N PRO A 85 -10.05 9.74 -8.30
CA PRO A 85 -10.07 9.47 -9.74
C PRO A 85 -8.67 9.43 -10.37
N ASP A 86 -7.74 10.24 -9.86
CA ASP A 86 -6.35 10.30 -10.36
C ASP A 86 -5.57 8.99 -10.10
N GLN A 87 -6.04 8.17 -9.15
CA GLN A 87 -5.43 6.88 -8.81
C GLN A 87 -6.21 5.69 -9.39
N MET A 88 -7.11 5.92 -10.34
CA MET A 88 -8.00 4.90 -10.91
C MET A 88 -7.25 3.64 -11.36
N GLU A 89 -6.13 3.79 -12.07
CA GLU A 89 -5.39 2.64 -12.61
C GLU A 89 -4.74 1.80 -11.49
N TRP A 90 -4.22 2.44 -10.45
CA TRP A 90 -3.72 1.72 -9.27
C TRP A 90 -4.85 1.04 -8.49
N ILE A 91 -5.98 1.73 -8.31
CA ILE A 91 -7.14 1.16 -7.62
C ILE A 91 -7.63 -0.10 -8.36
N LYS A 92 -7.77 -0.05 -9.69
CA LYS A 92 -8.14 -1.22 -10.50
C LYS A 92 -7.14 -2.36 -10.35
N LYS A 93 -5.84 -2.06 -10.30
CA LYS A 93 -4.78 -3.07 -10.15
C LYS A 93 -4.80 -3.74 -8.76
N LEU A 94 -5.18 -3.00 -7.72
CA LEU A 94 -5.10 -3.44 -6.33
C LEU A 94 -6.42 -3.95 -5.73
N THR A 95 -7.50 -3.94 -6.51
CA THR A 95 -8.82 -4.40 -6.08
C THR A 95 -9.34 -5.49 -7.02
N ALA A 96 -10.23 -6.35 -6.53
CA ALA A 96 -11.02 -7.23 -7.40
C ALA A 96 -12.03 -6.40 -8.23
N PRO A 97 -12.43 -6.89 -9.42
CA PRO A 97 -13.55 -6.32 -10.16
C PRO A 97 -14.88 -6.47 -9.45
#